data_AF-B6CLZ6-F1
#
_entry.id   AF-B6CLZ6-F1
#
_cell.length_a   1.000
_cell.length_b   1.000
_cell.length_c   1.000
_cell.angle_alpha   90.00
_cell.angle_beta   90.00
_cell.angle_gamma   90.00
#
_symmetry.space_group_name_H-M   'P 1'
#
loop_
_entity.id
_entity.type
_entity.pdbx_description
1 polymer ?
#
loop_
_entity_poly.entity_id
_entity_poly.type
_entity_poly.pdbx_seq_one_letter_code
_entity_poly.pdbx_strand_id
1 'polypeptide(L)'
;MASMTATQQHIEDLDEHSWAALTKRSAEAAVAAADQAGLKAPAPLVSAAAMTELELVEHRSRYGPGRKRLSPAMALAEADHLRAQAERNANQAHQARQNAEADAAIARAEAEQSAADAEQAHEQVRAVQTESARKDRQRVAERAAAQQELVEARAELGRIQADSQAEAAEASEKLRAAQSRIEQLAAERTADRAAAQEALENERNDRERDRASWEAEAAEAAEKLSAAEERTRQRTAERAADRAAGQKALEEQRGELERVSAEAAAEVAAARGQAEGQIAVAHETANTEVARAHAELEQARTEAAGQAVSSELLALPMPPAALRPHTGTIEDALAAVRELSFVLEGLAGAAVADESLVDVGMLGALVSTVQSQAGDLSQQLRDLPSRCANQGAQEVAGGYARAAATAYGVVLQRITTANEQLRQRGEGGDVEVVSLVAPMLADHPWRAR
;
A
#
# COMPACT_ATOMS: atom_id res chain seq x y z
N MET A 1 116.92 89.48 140.02
CA MET A 1 116.71 88.62 138.83
C MET A 1 115.54 87.71 139.15
N ALA A 2 114.36 87.98 138.59
CA ALA A 2 113.14 87.26 138.93
C ALA A 2 113.05 85.91 138.18
N SER A 3 112.75 84.84 138.90
CA SER A 3 112.55 83.48 138.35
C SER A 3 111.29 83.41 137.50
N MET A 4 111.39 82.95 136.23
CA MET A 4 110.22 82.62 135.40
C MET A 4 109.40 81.48 136.04
N THR A 5 108.08 81.53 135.90
CA THR A 5 107.16 80.50 136.42
C THR A 5 106.90 79.43 135.35
N ALA A 6 106.68 78.18 135.75
CA ALA A 6 106.45 77.05 134.83
C ALA A 6 105.29 77.28 133.83
N THR A 7 104.34 78.14 134.17
CA THR A 7 103.22 78.54 133.32
C THR A 7 103.66 79.40 132.13
N GLN A 8 104.64 80.29 132.31
CA GLN A 8 105.20 81.08 131.20
C GLN A 8 105.93 80.18 130.20
N GLN A 9 106.65 79.16 130.67
CA GLN A 9 107.34 78.19 129.82
C GLN A 9 106.36 77.42 128.91
N HIS A 10 105.23 76.99 129.45
CA HIS A 10 104.23 76.22 128.69
C HIS A 10 103.51 77.05 127.64
N ILE A 11 103.28 78.35 127.90
CA ILE A 11 102.70 79.28 126.93
C ILE A 11 103.67 79.54 125.76
N GLU A 12 104.97 79.55 126.05
CA GLU A 12 105.99 79.72 125.01
C GLU A 12 106.11 78.52 124.06
N ASP A 13 105.85 77.29 124.54
CA ASP A 13 106.03 76.05 123.76
C ASP A 13 104.82 75.66 122.90
N LEU A 14 103.71 76.40 122.96
CA LEU A 14 102.54 76.20 122.07
C LEU A 14 102.81 76.65 120.63
N ASP A 15 102.37 75.85 119.64
CA ASP A 15 102.40 76.24 118.22
C ASP A 15 101.54 77.49 117.95
N GLU A 16 101.82 78.17 116.84
CA GLU A 16 101.26 79.49 116.54
C GLU A 16 99.72 79.48 116.51
N HIS A 17 99.12 78.45 115.93
CA HIS A 17 97.66 78.31 115.84
C HIS A 17 97.03 77.91 117.18
N SER A 18 97.63 76.95 117.89
CA SER A 18 97.13 76.55 119.21
C SER A 18 97.23 77.68 120.25
N TRP A 19 98.28 78.50 120.20
CA TRP A 19 98.38 79.68 121.04
C TRP A 19 97.33 80.73 120.71
N ALA A 20 97.05 80.98 119.43
CA ALA A 20 96.07 81.96 119.02
C ALA A 20 94.67 81.55 119.48
N ALA A 21 94.31 80.28 119.30
CA ALA A 21 93.06 79.72 119.80
C ALA A 21 92.96 79.80 121.33
N LEU A 22 94.04 79.46 122.06
CA LEU A 22 94.07 79.51 123.52
C LEU A 22 93.99 80.96 124.06
N THR A 23 94.74 81.89 123.45
CA THR A 23 94.78 83.30 123.83
C THR A 23 93.45 83.98 123.59
N LYS A 24 92.82 83.71 122.44
CA LYS A 24 91.46 84.19 122.15
C LYS A 24 90.46 83.74 123.19
N ARG A 25 90.40 82.43 123.43
CA ARG A 25 89.46 81.82 124.37
C ARG A 25 89.66 82.33 125.81
N SER A 26 90.91 82.52 126.22
CA SER A 26 91.25 83.03 127.55
C SER A 26 90.92 84.52 127.69
N ALA A 27 91.15 85.32 126.65
CA ALA A 27 90.81 86.74 126.64
C ALA A 27 89.30 86.97 126.66
N GLU A 28 88.54 86.22 125.86
CA GLU A 28 87.07 86.24 125.87
C GLU A 28 86.52 85.85 127.25
N ALA A 29 87.06 84.78 127.86
CA ALA A 29 86.66 84.36 129.20
C ALA A 29 86.99 85.41 130.27
N ALA A 30 88.13 86.09 130.18
CA ALA A 30 88.53 87.13 131.12
C ALA A 30 87.69 88.42 130.98
N VAL A 31 87.33 88.81 129.75
CA VAL A 31 86.42 89.95 129.49
C VAL A 31 85.02 89.63 130.03
N ALA A 32 84.51 88.42 129.77
CA ALA A 32 83.21 87.98 130.30
C ALA A 32 83.18 87.94 131.84
N ALA A 33 84.26 87.50 132.48
CA ALA A 33 84.36 87.49 133.95
C ALA A 33 84.40 88.90 134.56
N ALA A 34 85.07 89.85 133.92
CA ALA A 34 85.12 91.25 134.37
C ALA A 34 83.74 91.93 134.25
N ASP A 35 83.02 91.68 133.15
CA ASP A 35 81.66 92.18 132.95
C ASP A 35 80.68 91.62 134.00
N GLN A 36 80.80 90.33 134.36
CA GLN A 36 79.99 89.71 135.42
C GLN A 36 80.29 90.29 136.80
N ALA A 37 81.52 90.71 137.07
CA ALA A 37 81.93 91.34 138.32
C ALA A 37 81.64 92.85 138.37
N GLY A 38 81.07 93.44 137.30
CA GLY A 38 80.82 94.88 137.18
C GLY A 38 82.08 95.74 137.07
N LEU A 39 83.22 95.12 136.74
CA LEU A 39 84.51 95.79 136.58
C LEU A 39 84.83 95.97 135.09
N LYS A 40 85.40 97.11 134.71
CA LYS A 40 85.84 97.32 133.34
C LYS A 40 87.09 96.48 133.06
N ALA A 41 86.99 95.55 132.12
CA ALA A 41 88.13 94.73 131.69
C ALA A 41 89.29 95.59 131.17
N PRO A 42 90.56 95.22 131.46
CA PRO A 42 91.73 95.90 130.89
C PRO A 42 91.70 95.91 129.35
N ALA A 43 92.00 97.07 128.75
CA ALA A 43 92.02 97.27 127.29
C ALA A 43 92.76 96.20 126.45
N PRO A 44 93.93 95.65 126.86
CA PRO A 44 94.61 94.63 126.06
C PRO A 44 93.85 93.29 125.97
N LEU A 45 93.05 92.93 126.98
CA LEU A 45 92.25 91.69 126.94
C LEU A 45 91.03 91.85 126.02
N VAL A 46 90.41 93.03 126.03
CA VAL A 46 89.32 93.37 125.11
C VAL A 46 89.80 93.33 123.66
N SER A 47 91.01 93.86 123.40
CA SER A 47 91.61 93.79 122.06
C SER A 47 91.91 92.36 121.62
N ALA A 48 92.50 91.53 122.48
CA ALA A 48 92.84 90.15 122.13
C ALA A 48 91.60 89.27 121.90
N ALA A 49 90.50 89.51 122.63
CA ALA A 49 89.23 88.81 122.44
C ALA A 49 88.54 89.17 121.11
N ALA A 50 88.68 90.42 120.65
CA ALA A 50 88.06 90.90 119.42
C ALA A 50 88.76 90.42 118.13
N MET A 51 90.03 89.99 118.21
CA MET A 51 90.80 89.53 117.04
C MET A 51 90.39 88.11 116.61
N THR A 52 90.49 87.82 115.30
CA THR A 52 90.36 86.45 114.77
C THR A 52 91.58 85.60 115.13
N GLU A 53 91.44 84.27 115.14
CA GLU A 53 92.59 83.38 115.42
C GLU A 53 93.74 83.62 114.42
N LEU A 54 93.41 83.93 113.16
CA LEU A 54 94.41 84.22 112.13
C LEU A 54 95.13 85.55 112.39
N GLU A 55 94.41 86.59 112.82
CA GLU A 55 95.00 87.88 113.21
C GLU A 55 95.85 87.77 114.49
N LEU A 56 95.46 86.91 115.43
CA LEU A 56 96.25 86.64 116.64
C LEU A 56 97.55 85.90 116.32
N VAL A 57 97.52 84.94 115.40
CA VAL A 57 98.74 84.31 114.85
C VAL A 57 99.67 85.38 114.25
N GLU A 58 99.11 86.28 113.44
CA GLU A 58 99.88 87.35 112.82
C GLU A 58 100.42 88.36 113.85
N HIS A 59 99.67 88.65 114.91
CA HIS A 59 100.12 89.50 116.01
C HIS A 59 101.28 88.87 116.81
N ARG A 60 101.23 87.55 117.08
CA ARG A 60 102.34 86.83 117.72
C ARG A 60 103.55 86.74 116.81
N SER A 61 103.37 86.54 115.51
CA SER A 61 104.49 86.45 114.57
C SER A 61 105.23 87.80 114.43
N ARG A 62 104.53 88.93 114.57
CA ARG A 62 105.14 90.28 114.52
C ARG A 62 105.72 90.76 115.86
N TYR A 63 105.10 90.45 116.99
CA TYR A 63 105.46 91.04 118.30
C TYR A 63 105.81 90.03 119.40
N GLY A 64 105.73 88.73 119.12
CA GLY A 64 106.09 87.66 120.05
C GLY A 64 107.59 87.37 120.09
N PRO A 65 108.05 86.54 121.06
CA PRO A 65 109.44 86.09 121.10
C PRO A 65 109.77 85.36 119.78
N GLY A 66 110.88 85.75 119.14
CA GLY A 66 111.29 85.20 117.85
C GLY A 66 111.40 83.68 117.89
N ARG A 67 110.99 83.01 116.80
CA ARG A 67 111.02 81.54 116.68
C ARG A 67 112.33 80.98 117.25
N LYS A 68 112.23 80.09 118.24
CA LYS A 68 113.39 79.37 118.79
C LYS A 68 114.11 78.75 117.58
N ARG A 69 115.39 79.08 117.40
CA ARG A 69 116.22 78.46 116.35
C ARG A 69 116.19 76.96 116.61
N LEU A 70 115.47 76.23 115.76
CA LEU A 70 115.46 74.78 115.78
C LEU A 70 116.91 74.31 115.69
N SER A 71 117.28 73.33 116.51
CA SER A 71 118.58 72.72 116.37
C SER A 71 118.69 72.12 114.95
N PRO A 72 119.88 72.07 114.34
CA PRO A 72 120.06 71.53 112.99
C PRO A 72 119.44 70.14 112.77
N ALA A 73 119.38 69.31 113.82
CA ALA A 73 118.75 67.99 113.78
C ALA A 73 117.22 68.03 113.68
N MET A 74 116.55 68.99 114.35
CA MET A 74 115.09 69.15 114.25
C MET A 74 114.65 69.73 112.92
N ALA A 75 115.43 70.67 112.35
CA ALA A 75 115.17 71.23 111.02
C ALA A 75 115.29 70.15 109.92
N LEU A 76 116.23 69.21 110.07
CA LEU A 76 116.35 68.06 109.16
C LEU A 76 115.15 67.12 109.29
N ALA A 77 114.71 66.80 110.50
CA ALA A 77 113.55 65.94 110.74
C ALA A 77 112.24 66.56 110.19
N GLU A 78 112.06 67.87 110.30
CA GLU A 78 110.93 68.59 109.72
C GLU A 78 110.98 68.59 108.18
N ALA A 79 112.16 68.81 107.59
CA ALA A 79 112.35 68.73 106.15
C ALA A 79 112.06 67.32 105.60
N ASP A 80 112.48 66.27 106.30
CA ASP A 80 112.20 64.87 105.94
C ASP A 80 110.70 64.54 106.07
N HIS A 81 110.02 65.06 107.10
CA HIS A 81 108.56 64.90 107.26
C HIS A 81 107.79 65.56 106.13
N LEU A 82 108.13 66.82 105.77
CA LEU A 82 107.52 67.55 104.67
C LEU A 82 107.78 66.87 103.32
N ARG A 83 109.00 66.34 103.12
CA ARG A 83 109.33 65.53 101.94
C ARG A 83 108.47 64.27 101.88
N ALA A 84 108.33 63.52 102.96
CA ALA A 84 107.48 62.33 103.02
C ALA A 84 105.98 62.64 102.83
N GLN A 85 105.52 63.83 103.23
CA GLN A 85 104.17 64.30 102.95
C GLN A 85 104.00 64.71 101.48
N ALA A 86 104.97 65.40 100.90
CA ALA A 86 104.99 65.75 99.49
C ALA A 86 105.02 64.50 98.58
N GLU A 87 105.83 63.51 98.92
CA GLU A 87 105.88 62.21 98.23
C GLU A 87 104.53 61.47 98.34
N ARG A 88 103.89 61.45 99.52
CA ARG A 88 102.55 60.88 99.70
C ARG A 88 101.49 61.61 98.86
N ASN A 89 101.50 62.94 98.86
CA ASN A 89 100.57 63.75 98.06
C ASN A 89 100.79 63.54 96.56
N ALA A 90 102.04 63.47 96.11
CA ALA A 90 102.39 63.20 94.71
C ALA A 90 101.90 61.80 94.28
N ASN A 91 102.09 60.79 95.14
CA ASN A 91 101.59 59.44 94.88
C ASN A 91 100.05 59.38 94.85
N GLN A 92 99.36 60.07 95.76
CA GLN A 92 97.90 60.18 95.75
C GLN A 92 97.39 60.90 94.50
N ALA A 93 98.02 62.00 94.09
CA ALA A 93 97.65 62.71 92.86
C ALA A 93 97.90 61.84 91.61
N HIS A 94 99.00 61.08 91.58
CA HIS A 94 99.28 60.14 90.50
C HIS A 94 98.22 59.04 90.44
N GLN A 95 97.84 58.47 91.57
CA GLN A 95 96.80 57.45 91.64
C GLN A 95 95.41 58.00 91.29
N ALA A 96 95.07 59.21 91.74
CA ALA A 96 93.82 59.88 91.35
C ALA A 96 93.76 60.13 89.85
N ARG A 97 94.89 60.52 89.22
CA ARG A 97 94.99 60.66 87.77
C ARG A 97 94.80 59.31 87.06
N GLN A 98 95.47 58.24 87.53
CA GLN A 98 95.29 56.90 86.95
C GLN A 98 93.84 56.42 87.07
N ASN A 99 93.19 56.65 88.21
CA ASN A 99 91.77 56.32 88.41
C ASN A 99 90.86 57.13 87.47
N ALA A 100 91.08 58.44 87.35
CA ALA A 100 90.31 59.27 86.42
C ALA A 100 90.51 58.88 84.95
N GLU A 101 91.72 58.47 84.56
CA GLU A 101 92.00 57.92 83.23
C GLU A 101 91.29 56.58 83.02
N ALA A 102 91.24 55.72 84.04
CA ALA A 102 90.50 54.45 84.01
C ALA A 102 88.98 54.68 83.89
N ASP A 103 88.40 55.57 84.70
CA ASP A 103 86.97 55.91 84.66
C ASP A 103 86.59 56.53 83.30
N ALA A 104 87.45 57.41 82.75
CA ALA A 104 87.24 57.98 81.42
C ALA A 104 87.32 56.91 80.32
N ALA A 105 88.21 55.93 80.44
CA ALA A 105 88.30 54.82 79.51
C ALA A 105 87.05 53.92 79.58
N ILE A 106 86.56 53.62 80.78
CA ILE A 106 85.32 52.85 80.98
C ILE A 106 84.12 53.61 80.38
N ALA A 107 83.97 54.90 80.70
CA ALA A 107 82.87 55.72 80.17
C ALA A 107 82.89 55.82 78.64
N ARG A 108 84.07 55.89 78.02
CA ARG A 108 84.20 55.85 76.55
C ARG A 108 83.79 54.49 75.99
N ALA A 109 84.24 53.40 76.60
CA ALA A 109 83.87 52.05 76.17
C ALA A 109 82.35 51.81 76.30
N GLU A 110 81.72 52.27 77.37
CA GLU A 110 80.26 52.20 77.56
C GLU A 110 79.50 53.06 76.55
N ALA A 111 80.01 54.26 76.24
CA ALA A 111 79.42 55.14 75.23
C ALA A 111 79.55 54.56 73.81
N GLU A 112 80.71 53.99 73.47
CA GLU A 112 80.95 53.29 72.21
C GLU A 112 80.03 52.07 72.08
N GLN A 113 79.90 51.26 73.14
CA GLN A 113 78.98 50.13 73.17
C GLN A 113 77.52 50.58 73.00
N SER A 114 77.10 51.63 73.71
CA SER A 114 75.74 52.16 73.61
C SER A 114 75.44 52.73 72.22
N ALA A 115 76.42 53.36 71.58
CA ALA A 115 76.30 53.85 70.21
C ALA A 115 76.18 52.69 69.22
N ALA A 116 76.98 51.63 69.39
CA ALA A 116 76.90 50.42 68.57
C ALA A 116 75.55 49.70 68.73
N ASP A 117 75.06 49.56 69.97
CA ASP A 117 73.76 48.95 70.25
C ASP A 117 72.60 49.78 69.65
N ALA A 118 72.69 51.12 69.71
CA ALA A 118 71.72 52.02 69.10
C ALA A 118 71.73 51.93 67.57
N GLU A 119 72.91 51.87 66.94
CA GLU A 119 73.05 51.69 65.50
C GLU A 119 72.46 50.34 65.06
N GLN A 120 72.78 49.25 65.77
CA GLN A 120 72.22 47.93 65.51
C GLN A 120 70.69 47.92 65.65
N ALA A 121 70.14 48.58 66.68
CA ALA A 121 68.69 48.70 66.87
C ALA A 121 68.04 49.49 65.71
N HIS A 122 68.67 50.58 65.26
CA HIS A 122 68.19 51.34 64.11
C HIS A 122 68.23 50.54 62.81
N GLU A 123 69.28 49.76 62.57
CA GLU A 123 69.38 48.86 61.42
C GLU A 123 68.28 47.79 61.43
N GLN A 124 68.02 47.18 62.59
CA GLN A 124 66.92 46.22 62.77
C GLN A 124 65.56 46.85 62.47
N VAL A 125 65.30 48.07 62.95
CA VAL A 125 64.06 48.80 62.65
C VAL A 125 63.94 49.08 61.15
N ARG A 126 65.02 49.52 60.47
CA ARG A 126 64.99 49.74 59.01
C ARG A 126 64.75 48.44 58.23
N ALA A 127 65.35 47.33 58.66
CA ALA A 127 65.14 46.03 58.04
C ALA A 127 63.68 45.59 58.16
N VAL A 128 63.09 45.68 59.36
CA VAL A 128 61.67 45.37 59.61
C VAL A 128 60.74 46.27 58.81
N GLN A 129 61.02 47.58 58.72
CA GLN A 129 60.24 48.53 57.91
C GLN A 129 60.31 48.20 56.41
N THR A 130 61.48 47.79 55.91
CA THR A 130 61.64 47.40 54.51
C THR A 130 60.89 46.11 54.21
N GLU A 131 60.96 45.13 55.12
CA GLU A 131 60.24 43.87 54.98
C GLU A 131 58.73 44.07 55.08
N SER A 132 58.25 44.92 56.00
CA SER A 132 56.83 45.24 56.12
C SER A 132 56.30 45.96 54.88
N ALA A 133 57.03 46.95 54.36
CA ALA A 133 56.68 47.63 53.12
C ALA A 133 56.66 46.66 51.92
N ARG A 134 57.59 45.70 51.87
CA ARG A 134 57.58 44.65 50.84
C ARG A 134 56.34 43.76 50.95
N LYS A 135 56.01 43.29 52.17
CA LYS A 135 54.82 42.48 52.43
C LYS A 135 53.53 43.24 52.13
N ASP A 136 53.47 44.54 52.42
CA ASP A 136 52.32 45.38 52.09
C ASP A 136 52.12 45.52 50.58
N ARG A 137 53.19 45.79 49.83
CA ARG A 137 53.13 45.80 48.36
C ARG A 137 52.70 44.45 47.80
N GLN A 138 53.21 43.35 48.35
CA GLN A 138 52.81 42.00 47.96
C GLN A 138 51.33 41.75 48.22
N ARG A 139 50.82 42.08 49.41
CA ARG A 139 49.39 41.93 49.76
C ARG A 139 48.48 42.78 48.86
N VAL A 140 48.92 43.99 48.49
CA VAL A 140 48.18 44.84 47.55
C VAL A 140 48.16 44.21 46.15
N ALA A 141 49.29 43.70 45.67
CA ALA A 141 49.38 43.02 44.38
C ALA A 141 48.52 41.74 44.35
N GLU A 142 48.57 40.91 45.39
CA GLU A 142 47.75 39.70 45.53
C GLU A 142 46.24 40.04 45.52
N ARG A 143 45.83 41.11 46.23
CA ARG A 143 44.44 41.58 46.20
C ARG A 143 44.02 42.10 44.83
N ALA A 144 44.88 42.82 44.14
CA ALA A 144 44.61 43.32 42.79
C ALA A 144 44.46 42.16 41.79
N ALA A 145 45.34 41.15 41.86
CA ALA A 145 45.26 39.95 41.03
C ALA A 145 43.97 39.17 41.31
N ALA A 146 43.64 38.91 42.58
CA ALA A 146 42.39 38.23 42.95
C ALA A 146 41.14 39.01 42.49
N GLN A 147 41.18 40.36 42.52
CA GLN A 147 40.09 41.18 41.98
C GLN A 147 39.97 41.05 40.47
N GLN A 148 41.08 41.00 39.74
CA GLN A 148 41.09 40.77 38.29
C GLN A 148 40.52 39.40 37.94
N GLU A 149 40.96 38.33 38.61
CA GLU A 149 40.43 36.98 38.42
C GLU A 149 38.91 36.92 38.68
N LEU A 150 38.41 37.62 39.70
CA LEU A 150 36.97 37.70 39.96
C LEU A 150 36.20 38.46 38.88
N VAL A 151 36.78 39.50 38.30
CA VAL A 151 36.17 40.25 37.18
C VAL A 151 36.14 39.38 35.92
N GLU A 152 37.23 38.66 35.63
CA GLU A 152 37.31 37.73 34.51
C GLU A 152 36.31 36.59 34.67
N ALA A 153 36.25 35.94 35.83
CA ALA A 153 35.28 34.89 36.11
C ALA A 153 33.82 35.37 35.97
N ARG A 154 33.52 36.60 36.40
CA ARG A 154 32.19 37.20 36.19
C ARG A 154 31.89 37.47 34.73
N ALA A 155 32.88 37.91 33.96
CA ALA A 155 32.73 38.13 32.53
C ALA A 155 32.50 36.81 31.79
N GLU A 156 33.23 35.75 32.14
CA GLU A 156 33.04 34.40 31.60
C GLU A 156 31.66 33.84 31.95
N LEU A 157 31.24 33.95 33.23
CA LEU A 157 29.88 33.57 33.63
C LEU A 157 28.82 34.34 32.86
N GLY A 158 29.04 35.64 32.62
CA GLY A 158 28.15 36.46 31.80
C GLY A 158 28.06 35.98 30.34
N ARG A 159 29.18 35.56 29.74
CA ARG A 159 29.21 34.96 28.39
C ARG A 159 28.47 33.63 28.35
N ILE A 160 28.79 32.71 29.28
CA ILE A 160 28.12 31.39 29.39
C ILE A 160 26.62 31.57 29.58
N GLN A 161 26.21 32.54 30.39
CA GLN A 161 24.79 32.84 30.60
C GLN A 161 24.13 33.39 29.33
N ALA A 162 24.80 34.27 28.58
CA ALA A 162 24.28 34.77 27.31
C ALA A 162 24.18 33.67 26.25
N ASP A 163 25.20 32.82 26.12
CA ASP A 163 25.25 31.70 25.18
C ASP A 163 24.13 30.68 25.49
N SER A 164 23.98 30.29 26.77
CA SER A 164 22.90 29.38 27.18
C SER A 164 21.50 29.98 26.99
N GLN A 165 21.33 31.29 27.15
CA GLN A 165 20.07 31.97 26.82
C GLN A 165 19.80 31.96 25.32
N ALA A 166 20.83 32.17 24.48
CA ALA A 166 20.70 32.10 23.03
C ALA A 166 20.34 30.68 22.57
N GLU A 167 21.02 29.66 23.09
CA GLU A 167 20.70 28.24 22.83
C GLU A 167 19.28 27.88 23.26
N ALA A 168 18.85 28.35 24.44
CA ALA A 168 17.48 28.12 24.93
C ALA A 168 16.42 28.81 24.05
N ALA A 169 16.71 30.02 23.55
CA ALA A 169 15.84 30.73 22.62
C ALA A 169 15.72 29.99 21.28
N GLU A 170 16.85 29.56 20.71
CA GLU A 170 16.89 28.77 19.47
C GLU A 170 16.15 27.43 19.62
N ALA A 171 16.35 26.72 20.74
CA ALA A 171 15.64 25.47 21.04
C ALA A 171 14.13 25.70 21.16
N SER A 172 13.72 26.79 21.80
CA SER A 172 12.31 27.15 21.94
C SER A 172 11.67 27.51 20.59
N GLU A 173 12.40 28.18 19.71
CA GLU A 173 11.94 28.48 18.35
C GLU A 173 11.80 27.20 17.51
N LYS A 174 12.79 26.30 17.56
CA LYS A 174 12.72 24.99 16.90
C LYS A 174 11.53 24.17 17.39
N LEU A 175 11.25 24.19 18.69
CA LEU A 175 10.09 23.52 19.26
C LEU A 175 8.77 24.12 18.74
N ARG A 176 8.64 25.44 18.69
CA ARG A 176 7.45 26.11 18.13
C ARG A 176 7.26 25.80 16.64
N ALA A 177 8.34 25.80 15.86
CA ALA A 177 8.30 25.43 14.44
C ALA A 177 7.86 23.97 14.25
N ALA A 178 8.39 23.05 15.07
CA ALA A 178 7.99 21.65 15.04
C ALA A 178 6.52 21.46 15.46
N GLN A 179 6.06 22.15 16.50
CA GLN A 179 4.64 22.14 16.92
C GLN A 179 3.73 22.65 15.81
N SER A 180 4.06 23.79 15.19
CA SER A 180 3.30 24.33 14.07
C SER A 180 3.24 23.35 12.89
N ARG A 181 4.34 22.64 12.59
CA ARG A 181 4.33 21.62 11.53
C ARG A 181 3.46 20.42 11.88
N ILE A 182 3.45 19.97 13.14
CA ILE A 182 2.56 18.90 13.60
C ILE A 182 1.09 19.32 13.47
N GLU A 183 0.75 20.55 13.85
CA GLU A 183 -0.59 21.10 13.69
C GLU A 183 -1.00 21.19 12.21
N GLN A 184 -0.11 21.65 11.34
CA GLN A 184 -0.32 21.66 9.89
C GLN A 184 -0.57 20.24 9.35
N LEU A 185 0.27 19.26 9.72
CA LEU A 185 0.09 17.88 9.30
C LEU A 185 -1.22 17.27 9.83
N ALA A 186 -1.64 17.63 11.04
CA ALA A 186 -2.93 17.22 11.58
C ALA A 186 -4.08 17.83 10.75
N ALA A 187 -4.00 19.12 10.41
CA ALA A 187 -4.97 19.81 9.57
C ALA A 187 -5.02 19.22 8.15
N GLU A 188 -3.87 19.00 7.52
CA GLU A 188 -3.74 18.31 6.21
C GLU A 188 -4.42 16.94 6.27
N ARG A 189 -4.11 16.11 7.28
CA ARG A 189 -4.74 14.78 7.43
C ARG A 189 -6.23 14.84 7.69
N THR A 190 -6.74 15.86 8.37
CA THR A 190 -8.19 16.05 8.54
C THR A 190 -8.86 16.46 7.24
N ALA A 191 -8.23 17.34 6.45
CA ALA A 191 -8.72 17.75 5.14
C ALA A 191 -8.72 16.56 4.16
N ASP A 192 -7.64 15.78 4.12
CA ASP A 192 -7.54 14.57 3.29
C ASP A 192 -8.63 13.55 3.64
N ARG A 193 -8.90 13.33 4.93
CA ARG A 193 -9.98 12.43 5.37
C ARG A 193 -11.35 12.96 4.95
N ALA A 194 -11.60 14.25 5.09
CA ALA A 194 -12.86 14.87 4.67
C ALA A 194 -13.06 14.73 3.15
N ALA A 195 -12.03 15.03 2.35
CA ALA A 195 -12.06 14.87 0.90
C ALA A 195 -12.26 13.40 0.48
N ALA A 196 -11.60 12.45 1.16
CA ALA A 196 -11.80 11.02 0.91
C ALA A 196 -13.22 10.56 1.28
N GLN A 197 -13.79 11.07 2.37
CA GLN A 197 -15.18 10.79 2.76
C GLN A 197 -16.16 11.32 1.72
N GLU A 198 -15.99 12.57 1.28
CA GLU A 198 -16.82 13.19 0.24
C GLU A 198 -16.72 12.40 -1.08
N ALA A 199 -15.52 11.98 -1.49
CA ALA A 199 -15.34 11.15 -2.68
C ALA A 199 -16.11 9.81 -2.58
N LEU A 200 -16.05 9.14 -1.42
CA LEU A 200 -16.80 7.90 -1.18
C LEU A 200 -18.31 8.11 -1.18
N GLU A 201 -18.79 9.22 -0.62
CA GLU A 201 -20.22 9.58 -0.64
C GLU A 201 -20.68 9.87 -2.08
N ASN A 202 -19.89 10.61 -2.85
CA ASN A 202 -20.18 10.86 -4.26
C ASN A 202 -20.24 9.55 -5.05
N GLU A 203 -19.27 8.64 -4.91
CA GLU A 203 -19.33 7.34 -5.58
C GLU A 203 -20.52 6.48 -5.13
N ARG A 204 -20.97 6.59 -3.88
CA ARG A 204 -22.18 5.88 -3.41
C ARG A 204 -23.41 6.45 -4.10
N ASN A 205 -23.54 7.77 -4.12
CA ASN A 205 -24.64 8.47 -4.80
C ASN A 205 -24.65 8.16 -6.30
N ASP A 206 -23.48 8.09 -6.95
CA ASP A 206 -23.36 7.70 -8.36
C ASP A 206 -23.87 6.28 -8.58
N ARG A 207 -23.42 5.32 -7.76
CA ARG A 207 -23.90 3.93 -7.84
C ARG A 207 -25.39 3.81 -7.58
N GLU A 208 -25.95 4.61 -6.67
CA GLU A 208 -27.40 4.64 -6.43
C GLU A 208 -28.16 5.20 -7.63
N ARG A 209 -27.66 6.27 -8.25
CA ARG A 209 -28.23 6.82 -9.49
C ARG A 209 -28.16 5.83 -10.64
N ASP A 210 -27.02 5.15 -10.82
CA ASP A 210 -26.85 4.13 -11.84
C ASP A 210 -27.81 2.96 -11.61
N ARG A 211 -27.94 2.49 -10.36
CA ARG A 211 -28.93 1.44 -10.03
C ARG A 211 -30.34 1.87 -10.36
N ALA A 212 -30.75 3.08 -9.97
CA ALA A 212 -32.07 3.60 -10.29
C ALA A 212 -32.29 3.71 -11.82
N SER A 213 -31.26 4.11 -12.57
CA SER A 213 -31.30 4.14 -14.04
C SER A 213 -31.47 2.73 -14.62
N TRP A 214 -30.68 1.75 -14.17
CA TRP A 214 -30.79 0.37 -14.61
C TRP A 214 -32.14 -0.26 -14.26
N GLU A 215 -32.67 0.04 -13.07
CA GLU A 215 -34.01 -0.42 -12.65
C GLU A 215 -35.11 0.19 -13.54
N ALA A 216 -34.99 1.48 -13.90
CA ALA A 216 -35.92 2.13 -14.81
C ALA A 216 -35.84 1.54 -16.23
N GLU A 217 -34.63 1.33 -16.77
CA GLU A 217 -34.42 0.70 -18.08
C GLU A 217 -34.94 -0.75 -18.09
N ALA A 218 -34.72 -1.51 -17.02
CA ALA A 218 -35.23 -2.87 -16.88
C ALA A 218 -36.76 -2.91 -16.82
N ALA A 219 -37.40 -1.96 -16.12
CA ALA A 219 -38.85 -1.83 -16.08
C ALA A 219 -39.42 -1.49 -17.47
N GLU A 220 -38.81 -0.55 -18.19
CA GLU A 220 -39.21 -0.20 -19.56
C GLU A 220 -39.04 -1.39 -20.51
N ALA A 221 -37.93 -2.13 -20.41
CA ALA A 221 -37.70 -3.33 -21.20
C ALA A 221 -38.73 -4.43 -20.90
N ALA A 222 -39.09 -4.64 -19.63
CA ALA A 222 -40.11 -5.59 -19.22
C ALA A 222 -41.50 -5.21 -19.75
N GLU A 223 -41.86 -3.92 -19.73
CA GLU A 223 -43.12 -3.43 -20.31
C GLU A 223 -43.15 -3.66 -21.83
N LYS A 224 -42.06 -3.34 -22.55
CA LYS A 224 -41.93 -3.61 -23.99
C LYS A 224 -42.06 -5.09 -24.31
N LEU A 225 -41.45 -5.96 -23.51
CA LEU A 225 -41.58 -7.40 -23.67
C LEU A 225 -43.02 -7.86 -23.45
N SER A 226 -43.68 -7.42 -22.38
CA SER A 226 -45.08 -7.73 -22.10
C SER A 226 -46.00 -7.29 -23.25
N ALA A 227 -45.80 -6.07 -23.77
CA ALA A 227 -46.54 -5.58 -24.93
C ALA A 227 -46.26 -6.40 -26.21
N ALA A 228 -45.03 -6.85 -26.42
CA ALA A 228 -44.66 -7.69 -27.56
C ALA A 228 -45.26 -9.11 -27.46
N GLU A 229 -45.23 -9.70 -26.27
CA GLU A 229 -45.91 -10.97 -25.98
C GLU A 229 -47.41 -10.87 -26.21
N GLU A 230 -48.04 -9.80 -25.74
CA GLU A 230 -49.48 -9.60 -25.91
C GLU A 230 -49.86 -9.43 -27.39
N ARG A 231 -49.09 -8.66 -28.16
CA ARG A 231 -49.24 -8.60 -29.62
C ARG A 231 -49.04 -9.95 -30.30
N THR A 232 -48.15 -10.78 -29.77
CA THR A 232 -47.93 -12.14 -30.30
C THR A 232 -49.13 -13.03 -29.98
N ARG A 233 -49.65 -12.99 -28.75
CA ARG A 233 -50.89 -13.68 -28.34
C ARG A 233 -52.06 -13.26 -29.22
N GLN A 234 -52.26 -11.95 -29.40
CA GLN A 234 -53.29 -11.39 -30.29
C GLN A 234 -53.16 -11.93 -31.71
N ARG A 235 -51.97 -11.85 -32.33
CA ARG A 235 -51.75 -12.40 -33.68
C ARG A 235 -51.98 -13.90 -33.76
N THR A 236 -51.62 -14.66 -32.73
CA THR A 236 -51.92 -16.11 -32.72
C THR A 236 -53.41 -16.39 -32.59
N ALA A 237 -54.15 -15.58 -31.83
CA ALA A 237 -55.59 -15.67 -31.70
C ALA A 237 -56.30 -15.26 -32.99
N GLU A 238 -55.89 -14.17 -33.63
CA GLU A 238 -56.37 -13.75 -34.96
C GLU A 238 -56.15 -14.85 -35.99
N ARG A 239 -54.94 -15.41 -36.11
CA ARG A 239 -54.67 -16.53 -37.02
C ARG A 239 -55.48 -17.78 -36.70
N ALA A 240 -55.81 -18.03 -35.43
CA ALA A 240 -56.68 -19.13 -35.06
C ALA A 240 -58.13 -18.86 -35.49
N ALA A 241 -58.62 -17.64 -35.29
CA ALA A 241 -59.94 -17.19 -35.73
C ALA A 241 -60.06 -17.23 -37.27
N ASP A 242 -59.06 -16.73 -38.01
CA ASP A 242 -59.00 -16.78 -39.46
C ASP A 242 -59.03 -18.22 -39.99
N ARG A 243 -58.28 -19.14 -39.34
CA ARG A 243 -58.31 -20.56 -39.69
C ARG A 243 -59.67 -21.19 -39.42
N ALA A 244 -60.31 -20.86 -38.30
CA ALA A 244 -61.65 -21.36 -37.99
C ALA A 244 -62.70 -20.81 -38.97
N ALA A 245 -62.63 -19.53 -39.32
CA ALA A 245 -63.48 -18.91 -40.32
C ALA A 245 -63.27 -19.52 -41.72
N GLY A 246 -62.01 -19.74 -42.12
CA GLY A 246 -61.65 -20.41 -43.37
C GLY A 246 -62.13 -21.86 -43.42
N GLN A 247 -62.00 -22.61 -42.31
CA GLN A 247 -62.55 -23.97 -42.20
C GLN A 247 -64.07 -23.98 -42.34
N LYS A 248 -64.78 -23.07 -41.65
CA LYS A 248 -66.23 -22.94 -41.77
C LYS A 248 -66.66 -22.62 -43.20
N ALA A 249 -65.97 -21.69 -43.88
CA ALA A 249 -66.25 -21.38 -45.28
C ALA A 249 -66.03 -22.58 -46.20
N LEU A 250 -64.97 -23.38 -45.96
CA LEU A 250 -64.75 -24.63 -46.70
C LEU A 250 -65.82 -25.69 -46.42
N GLU A 251 -66.30 -25.80 -45.19
CA GLU A 251 -67.41 -26.69 -44.82
C GLU A 251 -68.73 -26.26 -45.47
N GLU A 252 -69.02 -24.96 -45.48
CA GLU A 252 -70.17 -24.38 -46.18
C GLU A 252 -70.09 -24.66 -47.68
N GLN A 253 -68.95 -24.41 -48.32
CA GLN A 253 -68.72 -24.72 -49.73
C GLN A 253 -68.83 -26.22 -50.02
N ARG A 254 -68.34 -27.09 -49.14
CA ARG A 254 -68.52 -28.55 -49.28
C ARG A 254 -69.99 -28.94 -49.17
N GLY A 255 -70.73 -28.39 -48.21
CA GLY A 255 -72.15 -28.62 -48.07
C GLY A 255 -72.96 -28.10 -49.27
N GLU A 256 -72.57 -26.96 -49.85
CA GLU A 256 -73.14 -26.47 -51.11
C GLU A 256 -72.81 -27.40 -52.28
N LEU A 257 -71.57 -27.86 -52.42
CA LEU A 257 -71.19 -28.84 -53.43
C LEU A 257 -71.94 -30.16 -53.26
N GLU A 258 -72.12 -30.64 -52.04
CA GLU A 258 -72.91 -31.83 -51.74
C GLU A 258 -74.38 -31.62 -52.14
N ARG A 259 -74.98 -30.46 -51.82
CA ARG A 259 -76.35 -30.13 -52.27
C ARG A 259 -76.44 -30.07 -53.79
N VAL A 260 -75.55 -29.35 -54.46
CA VAL A 260 -75.52 -29.27 -55.93
C VAL A 260 -75.31 -30.65 -56.54
N SER A 261 -74.47 -31.50 -55.94
CA SER A 261 -74.28 -32.87 -56.42
C SER A 261 -75.52 -33.74 -56.23
N ALA A 262 -76.26 -33.54 -55.13
CA ALA A 262 -77.51 -34.25 -54.86
C ALA A 262 -78.65 -33.77 -55.76
N GLU A 263 -78.75 -32.45 -56.00
CA GLU A 263 -79.66 -31.84 -56.97
C GLU A 263 -79.35 -32.33 -58.39
N ALA A 264 -78.08 -32.30 -58.81
CA ALA A 264 -77.65 -32.84 -60.10
C ALA A 264 -77.93 -34.35 -60.22
N ALA A 265 -77.70 -35.14 -59.16
CA ALA A 265 -78.04 -36.56 -59.14
C ALA A 265 -79.56 -36.78 -59.24
N ALA A 266 -80.37 -35.96 -58.57
CA ALA A 266 -81.81 -36.00 -58.66
C ALA A 266 -82.31 -35.57 -60.05
N GLU A 267 -81.72 -34.55 -60.66
CA GLU A 267 -82.00 -34.15 -62.05
C GLU A 267 -81.63 -35.26 -63.04
N VAL A 268 -80.46 -35.90 -62.88
CA VAL A 268 -80.06 -37.06 -63.71
C VAL A 268 -81.01 -38.23 -63.50
N ALA A 269 -81.43 -38.50 -62.26
CA ALA A 269 -82.42 -39.55 -61.98
C ALA A 269 -83.79 -39.22 -62.57
N ALA A 270 -84.24 -37.96 -62.51
CA ALA A 270 -85.47 -37.50 -63.13
C ALA A 270 -85.41 -37.58 -64.66
N ALA A 271 -84.29 -37.15 -65.27
CA ALA A 271 -84.04 -37.26 -66.70
C ALA A 271 -83.99 -38.73 -67.16
N ARG A 272 -83.35 -39.61 -66.38
CA ARG A 272 -83.39 -41.06 -66.62
C ARG A 272 -84.79 -41.62 -66.48
N GLY A 273 -85.54 -41.26 -65.44
CA GLY A 273 -86.94 -41.69 -65.27
C GLY A 273 -87.84 -41.19 -66.41
N GLN A 274 -87.62 -39.98 -66.92
CA GLN A 274 -88.30 -39.48 -68.12
C GLN A 274 -87.90 -40.25 -69.38
N ALA A 275 -86.60 -40.53 -69.56
CA ALA A 275 -86.10 -41.32 -70.68
C ALA A 275 -86.63 -42.77 -70.62
N GLU A 276 -86.62 -43.41 -69.45
CA GLU A 276 -87.21 -44.74 -69.21
C GLU A 276 -88.72 -44.73 -69.45
N GLY A 277 -89.44 -43.67 -69.04
CA GLY A 277 -90.85 -43.49 -69.36
C GLY A 277 -91.10 -43.36 -70.87
N GLN A 278 -90.27 -42.61 -71.59
CA GLN A 278 -90.34 -42.50 -73.05
C GLN A 278 -90.00 -43.82 -73.74
N ILE A 279 -89.01 -44.56 -73.23
CA ILE A 279 -88.63 -45.89 -73.69
C ILE A 279 -89.76 -46.90 -73.44
N ALA A 280 -90.44 -46.85 -72.28
CA ALA A 280 -91.58 -47.70 -71.98
C ALA A 280 -92.76 -47.44 -72.92
N VAL A 281 -93.08 -46.16 -73.20
CA VAL A 281 -94.08 -45.78 -74.19
C VAL A 281 -93.68 -46.24 -75.60
N ALA A 282 -92.42 -46.08 -75.98
CA ALA A 282 -91.90 -46.58 -77.25
C ALA A 282 -91.96 -48.11 -77.34
N HIS A 283 -91.68 -48.83 -76.25
CA HIS A 283 -91.80 -50.29 -76.18
C HIS A 283 -93.24 -50.78 -76.20
N GLU A 284 -94.19 -50.09 -75.57
CA GLU A 284 -95.61 -50.44 -75.64
C GLU A 284 -96.16 -50.20 -77.05
N THR A 285 -95.72 -49.11 -77.70
CA THR A 285 -96.02 -48.82 -79.11
C THR A 285 -95.37 -49.87 -80.04
N ALA A 286 -94.10 -50.22 -79.81
CA ALA A 286 -93.41 -51.26 -80.55
C ALA A 286 -94.00 -52.66 -80.29
N ASN A 287 -94.44 -52.97 -79.07
CA ASN A 287 -95.05 -54.27 -78.74
C ASN A 287 -96.46 -54.41 -79.33
N THR A 288 -97.21 -53.31 -79.48
CA THR A 288 -98.49 -53.34 -80.21
C THR A 288 -98.28 -53.48 -81.73
N GLU A 289 -97.19 -52.93 -82.28
CA GLU A 289 -96.76 -53.17 -83.67
C GLU A 289 -96.21 -54.59 -83.87
N VAL A 290 -95.45 -55.13 -82.92
CA VAL A 290 -94.91 -56.50 -82.89
C VAL A 290 -96.04 -57.52 -82.68
N ALA A 291 -97.08 -57.22 -81.91
CA ALA A 291 -98.28 -58.08 -81.80
C ALA A 291 -99.10 -58.14 -83.10
N ARG A 292 -99.14 -57.03 -83.88
CA ARG A 292 -99.66 -57.05 -85.26
C ARG A 292 -98.76 -57.86 -86.19
N ALA A 293 -97.43 -57.71 -86.08
CA ALA A 293 -96.47 -58.47 -86.87
C ALA A 293 -96.45 -59.98 -86.53
N HIS A 294 -96.68 -60.37 -85.28
CA HIS A 294 -96.73 -61.78 -84.85
C HIS A 294 -98.00 -62.52 -85.31
N ALA A 295 -99.11 -61.82 -85.56
CA ALA A 295 -100.29 -62.40 -86.20
C ALA A 295 -100.07 -62.68 -87.70
N GLU A 296 -99.16 -61.94 -88.35
CA GLU A 296 -98.77 -62.13 -89.75
C GLU A 296 -97.55 -63.08 -89.91
N LEU A 297 -96.74 -63.27 -88.86
CA LEU A 297 -95.53 -64.12 -88.85
C LEU A 297 -95.75 -65.61 -88.50
N GLU A 298 -96.86 -65.98 -87.85
CA GLU A 298 -97.21 -67.40 -87.62
C GLU A 298 -97.68 -68.12 -88.90
N GLN A 299 -97.88 -67.39 -90.00
CA GLN A 299 -98.15 -67.96 -91.32
C GLN A 299 -96.89 -68.15 -92.18
N ALA A 300 -95.72 -67.68 -91.72
CA ALA A 300 -94.46 -67.71 -92.49
C ALA A 300 -93.28 -68.38 -91.75
N ARG A 301 -93.47 -68.89 -90.53
CA ARG A 301 -92.41 -69.48 -89.69
C ARG A 301 -92.32 -71.01 -89.79
N THR A 302 -92.20 -71.52 -91.01
CA THR A 302 -91.75 -72.90 -91.30
C THR A 302 -90.41 -72.96 -92.02
N GLU A 303 -89.60 -71.89 -92.02
CA GLU A 303 -88.27 -71.92 -92.65
C GLU A 303 -87.22 -71.14 -91.81
N ALA A 304 -86.30 -71.90 -91.20
CA ALA A 304 -84.92 -71.58 -90.74
C ALA A 304 -84.70 -70.42 -89.72
N ALA A 305 -84.25 -70.62 -88.46
CA ALA A 305 -82.92 -71.06 -87.96
C ALA A 305 -81.75 -70.22 -88.54
N GLY A 306 -80.84 -69.59 -87.79
CA GLY A 306 -80.53 -69.48 -86.36
C GLY A 306 -79.13 -68.83 -86.16
N GLN A 307 -78.84 -68.44 -84.92
CA GLN A 307 -77.52 -68.27 -84.26
C GLN A 307 -76.60 -67.07 -84.62
N ALA A 308 -75.73 -66.52 -83.75
CA ALA A 308 -75.60 -66.40 -82.28
C ALA A 308 -74.22 -65.73 -81.95
N VAL A 309 -74.06 -65.26 -80.69
CA VAL A 309 -72.81 -65.13 -79.87
C VAL A 309 -71.87 -63.95 -80.20
N SER A 310 -71.06 -63.31 -79.35
CA SER A 310 -70.86 -62.99 -77.91
C SER A 310 -69.39 -62.51 -77.81
N SER A 311 -68.98 -61.70 -76.82
CA SER A 311 -67.60 -61.77 -76.29
C SER A 311 -67.39 -61.00 -74.96
N GLU A 312 -66.94 -61.73 -73.95
CA GLU A 312 -66.30 -61.27 -72.69
C GLU A 312 -64.83 -61.73 -72.69
N LEU A 313 -63.93 -60.99 -71.99
CA LEU A 313 -62.74 -61.44 -71.20
C LEU A 313 -61.46 -60.58 -71.35
N LEU A 314 -60.95 -60.02 -70.24
CA LEU A 314 -59.59 -59.44 -70.07
C LEU A 314 -59.06 -59.56 -68.62
N ALA A 315 -58.52 -60.71 -68.19
CA ALA A 315 -57.92 -60.84 -66.84
C ALA A 315 -56.56 -61.59 -66.86
N LEU A 316 -55.52 -61.00 -66.27
CA LEU A 316 -54.22 -61.67 -66.01
C LEU A 316 -54.34 -62.66 -64.85
N PRO A 317 -53.62 -63.80 -64.87
CA PRO A 317 -53.59 -64.75 -63.76
C PRO A 317 -52.78 -64.20 -62.57
N MET A 318 -53.39 -64.18 -61.38
CA MET A 318 -52.70 -63.78 -60.13
C MET A 318 -52.03 -65.00 -59.45
N PRO A 319 -50.79 -64.89 -58.96
CA PRO A 319 -50.15 -65.99 -58.25
C PRO A 319 -50.78 -66.24 -56.87
N PRO A 320 -51.06 -67.50 -56.52
CA PRO A 320 -51.45 -67.90 -55.17
C PRO A 320 -50.42 -67.44 -54.13
N ALA A 321 -50.88 -67.11 -52.92
CA ALA A 321 -50.03 -66.54 -51.85
C ALA A 321 -48.78 -67.37 -51.53
N ALA A 322 -48.84 -68.69 -51.70
CA ALA A 322 -47.73 -69.61 -51.46
C ALA A 322 -46.56 -69.48 -52.44
N LEU A 323 -46.76 -68.84 -53.61
CA LEU A 323 -45.76 -68.78 -54.69
C LEU A 323 -45.16 -67.38 -54.90
N ARG A 324 -45.69 -66.34 -54.23
CA ARG A 324 -45.24 -64.95 -54.37
C ARG A 324 -43.72 -64.74 -54.16
N PRO A 325 -43.04 -65.44 -53.23
CA PRO A 325 -41.58 -65.27 -53.07
C PRO A 325 -40.75 -65.71 -54.29
N HIS A 326 -41.33 -66.48 -55.21
CA HIS A 326 -40.62 -67.11 -56.34
C HIS A 326 -41.16 -66.70 -57.72
N THR A 327 -42.12 -65.77 -57.79
CA THR A 327 -42.87 -65.44 -59.02
C THR A 327 -42.70 -63.99 -59.52
N GLY A 328 -42.02 -63.11 -58.77
CA GLY A 328 -41.85 -61.70 -59.15
C GLY A 328 -41.29 -61.48 -60.56
N THR A 329 -40.27 -62.24 -60.97
CA THR A 329 -39.69 -62.12 -62.31
C THR A 329 -40.63 -62.59 -63.43
N ILE A 330 -41.58 -63.49 -63.12
CA ILE A 330 -42.63 -63.94 -64.05
C ILE A 330 -43.74 -62.88 -64.17
N GLU A 331 -44.10 -62.25 -63.06
CA GLU A 331 -45.10 -61.17 -63.02
C GLU A 331 -44.60 -59.92 -63.77
N ASP A 332 -43.32 -59.55 -63.58
CA ASP A 332 -42.70 -58.43 -64.29
C ASP A 332 -42.69 -58.64 -65.82
N ALA A 333 -42.42 -59.87 -66.28
CA ALA A 333 -42.44 -60.23 -67.69
C ALA A 333 -43.87 -60.18 -68.30
N LEU A 334 -44.88 -60.60 -67.54
CA LEU A 334 -46.29 -60.53 -67.94
C LEU A 334 -46.80 -59.08 -67.97
N ALA A 335 -46.35 -58.23 -67.06
CA ALA A 335 -46.67 -56.81 -67.03
C ALA A 335 -46.05 -56.07 -68.23
N ALA A 336 -44.76 -56.28 -68.50
CA ALA A 336 -44.06 -55.63 -69.60
C ALA A 336 -44.66 -55.98 -70.98
N VAL A 337 -44.98 -57.27 -71.22
CA VAL A 337 -45.62 -57.68 -72.49
C VAL A 337 -47.05 -57.10 -72.61
N ARG A 338 -47.78 -56.96 -71.50
CA ARG A 338 -49.12 -56.35 -71.51
C ARG A 338 -49.04 -54.86 -71.79
N GLU A 339 -48.08 -54.15 -71.21
CA GLU A 339 -47.86 -52.72 -71.49
C GLU A 339 -47.50 -52.50 -72.96
N LEU A 340 -46.62 -53.33 -73.53
CA LEU A 340 -46.32 -53.27 -74.96
C LEU A 340 -47.58 -53.52 -75.82
N SER A 341 -48.42 -54.50 -75.46
CA SER A 341 -49.68 -54.77 -76.15
C SER A 341 -50.67 -53.62 -76.06
N PHE A 342 -50.79 -52.97 -74.90
CA PHE A 342 -51.71 -51.86 -74.70
C PHE A 342 -51.29 -50.63 -75.52
N VAL A 343 -49.99 -50.33 -75.55
CA VAL A 343 -49.46 -49.24 -76.37
C VAL A 343 -49.71 -49.51 -77.86
N LEU A 344 -49.41 -50.74 -78.34
CA LEU A 344 -49.59 -51.08 -79.75
C LEU A 344 -51.05 -51.14 -80.18
N GLU A 345 -51.95 -51.62 -79.33
CA GLU A 345 -53.39 -51.60 -79.60
C GLU A 345 -53.97 -50.19 -79.56
N GLY A 346 -53.47 -49.32 -78.68
CA GLY A 346 -53.82 -47.90 -78.67
C GLY A 346 -53.47 -47.23 -80.00
N LEU A 347 -52.31 -47.55 -80.57
CA LEU A 347 -51.88 -47.07 -81.88
C LEU A 347 -52.72 -47.68 -83.02
N ALA A 348 -52.92 -49.00 -82.99
CA ALA A 348 -53.70 -49.72 -83.99
C ALA A 348 -55.20 -49.38 -83.96
N GLY A 349 -55.71 -48.83 -82.84
CA GLY A 349 -57.10 -48.42 -82.65
C GLY A 349 -57.36 -46.92 -82.79
N ALA A 350 -56.34 -46.06 -82.75
CA ALA A 350 -56.50 -44.63 -82.96
C ALA A 350 -56.85 -44.36 -84.44
N ALA A 351 -58.04 -43.79 -84.68
CA ALA A 351 -58.55 -43.45 -86.01
C ALA A 351 -58.07 -42.08 -86.53
N VAL A 352 -57.19 -41.39 -85.79
CA VAL A 352 -56.61 -40.10 -86.17
C VAL A 352 -55.14 -40.13 -85.77
N ALA A 353 -54.25 -40.09 -86.76
CA ALA A 353 -52.80 -40.00 -86.58
C ALA A 353 -52.42 -38.62 -86.02
N ASP A 354 -52.19 -38.54 -84.72
CA ASP A 354 -51.43 -37.42 -84.14
C ASP A 354 -49.99 -37.92 -83.96
N GLU A 355 -49.09 -37.47 -84.84
CA GLU A 355 -47.69 -37.93 -84.99
C GLU A 355 -46.78 -37.62 -83.77
N SER A 356 -47.32 -37.40 -82.57
CA SER A 356 -46.52 -37.12 -81.36
C SER A 356 -46.90 -37.91 -80.11
N LEU A 357 -47.69 -39.00 -80.23
CA LEU A 357 -48.17 -39.75 -79.06
C LEU A 357 -47.27 -40.92 -78.62
N VAL A 358 -46.16 -41.21 -79.31
CA VAL A 358 -45.23 -42.27 -78.90
C VAL A 358 -43.79 -41.80 -79.02
N ASP A 359 -43.10 -41.78 -77.88
CA ASP A 359 -41.65 -41.75 -77.85
C ASP A 359 -41.13 -43.09 -78.37
N VAL A 360 -40.67 -43.11 -79.63
CA VAL A 360 -40.08 -44.28 -80.30
C VAL A 360 -38.91 -44.86 -79.46
N GLY A 361 -38.21 -44.03 -78.68
CA GLY A 361 -37.19 -44.45 -77.72
C GLY A 361 -37.77 -45.20 -76.52
N MET A 362 -38.91 -44.75 -75.98
CA MET A 362 -39.64 -45.46 -74.92
C MET A 362 -40.19 -46.81 -75.43
N LEU A 363 -40.75 -46.84 -76.64
CA LEU A 363 -41.22 -48.08 -77.26
C LEU A 363 -40.05 -49.04 -77.52
N GLY A 364 -38.92 -48.55 -78.02
CA GLY A 364 -37.71 -49.34 -78.21
C GLY A 364 -37.16 -49.91 -76.90
N ALA A 365 -37.21 -49.15 -75.80
CA ALA A 365 -36.86 -49.63 -74.48
C ALA A 365 -37.80 -50.75 -74.01
N LEU A 366 -39.13 -50.59 -74.16
CA LEU A 366 -40.11 -51.62 -73.82
C LEU A 366 -39.95 -52.90 -74.66
N VAL A 367 -39.71 -52.75 -75.98
CA VAL A 367 -39.44 -53.87 -76.88
C VAL A 367 -38.19 -54.64 -76.44
N SER A 368 -37.11 -53.93 -76.09
CA SER A 368 -35.87 -54.53 -75.57
C SER A 368 -36.10 -55.23 -74.23
N THR A 369 -36.86 -54.63 -73.32
CA THR A 369 -37.24 -55.24 -72.03
C THR A 369 -38.04 -56.51 -72.22
N VAL A 370 -39.06 -56.50 -73.08
CA VAL A 370 -39.88 -57.68 -73.39
C VAL A 370 -39.03 -58.78 -74.03
N GLN A 371 -38.14 -58.44 -74.97
CA GLN A 371 -37.25 -59.41 -75.60
C GLN A 371 -36.27 -60.05 -74.61
N SER A 372 -35.67 -59.24 -73.72
CA SER A 372 -34.77 -59.74 -72.67
C SER A 372 -35.51 -60.63 -71.66
N GLN A 373 -36.70 -60.24 -71.22
CA GLN A 373 -37.47 -60.99 -70.23
C GLN A 373 -38.07 -62.28 -70.82
N ALA A 374 -38.44 -62.28 -72.10
CA ALA A 374 -38.99 -63.44 -72.80
C ALA A 374 -38.05 -64.65 -72.85
N GLY A 375 -36.75 -64.40 -73.03
CA GLY A 375 -35.71 -65.43 -73.10
C GLY A 375 -35.61 -66.25 -71.81
N ASP A 376 -35.63 -65.55 -70.67
CA ASP A 376 -35.51 -66.20 -69.36
C ASP A 376 -36.85 -66.76 -68.85
N LEU A 377 -37.98 -66.18 -69.29
CA LEU A 377 -39.32 -66.56 -68.81
C LEU A 377 -39.67 -68.04 -69.02
N SER A 378 -39.30 -68.63 -70.16
CA SER A 378 -39.60 -70.05 -70.46
C SER A 378 -38.91 -71.00 -69.48
N GLN A 379 -37.67 -70.68 -69.11
CA GLN A 379 -36.90 -71.44 -68.14
C GLN A 379 -37.42 -71.19 -66.72
N GLN A 380 -37.75 -69.94 -66.38
CA GLN A 380 -38.32 -69.58 -65.07
C GLN A 380 -39.67 -70.27 -64.81
N LEU A 381 -40.56 -70.36 -65.80
CA LEU A 381 -41.84 -71.06 -65.68
C LEU A 381 -41.67 -72.58 -65.56
N ARG A 382 -40.67 -73.16 -66.23
CA ARG A 382 -40.36 -74.60 -66.15
C ARG A 382 -39.75 -74.97 -64.80
N ASP A 383 -38.90 -74.11 -64.25
CA ASP A 383 -38.21 -74.34 -62.98
C ASP A 383 -39.04 -73.90 -61.76
N LEU A 384 -40.20 -73.26 -61.96
CA LEU A 384 -41.03 -72.79 -60.85
C LEU A 384 -41.51 -73.92 -59.91
N PRO A 385 -41.96 -75.09 -60.40
CA PRO A 385 -42.35 -76.19 -59.52
C PRO A 385 -41.18 -76.76 -58.72
N SER A 386 -39.98 -76.85 -59.30
CA SER A 386 -38.79 -77.41 -58.61
C SER A 386 -38.22 -76.48 -57.54
N ARG A 387 -38.62 -75.20 -57.53
CA ARG A 387 -38.26 -74.21 -56.49
C ARG A 387 -39.13 -74.31 -55.23
N CYS A 388 -40.21 -75.10 -55.27
CA CYS A 388 -41.15 -75.22 -54.15
C CYS A 388 -40.80 -76.43 -53.25
N ALA A 389 -40.80 -76.20 -51.93
CA ALA A 389 -40.30 -77.17 -50.94
C ALA A 389 -41.13 -78.46 -50.80
N ASN A 390 -42.45 -78.42 -51.05
CA ASN A 390 -43.38 -79.55 -50.81
C ASN A 390 -44.25 -79.84 -52.03
N GLN A 391 -44.59 -81.13 -52.28
CA GLN A 391 -45.27 -81.62 -53.49
C GLN A 391 -46.59 -80.89 -53.83
N GLY A 392 -47.41 -80.54 -52.83
CA GLY A 392 -48.64 -79.75 -53.06
C GLY A 392 -48.39 -78.32 -53.57
N ALA A 393 -47.28 -77.69 -53.17
CA ALA A 393 -46.89 -76.38 -53.71
C ALA A 393 -46.33 -76.50 -55.15
N GLN A 394 -45.74 -77.65 -55.50
CA GLN A 394 -45.26 -77.93 -56.86
C GLN A 394 -46.42 -78.07 -57.86
N GLU A 395 -47.53 -78.70 -57.46
CA GLU A 395 -48.74 -78.81 -58.31
C GLU A 395 -49.40 -77.44 -58.54
N VAL A 396 -49.53 -76.63 -57.48
CA VAL A 396 -50.06 -75.26 -57.58
C VAL A 396 -49.15 -74.39 -58.45
N ALA A 397 -47.82 -74.53 -58.32
CA ALA A 397 -46.85 -73.86 -59.18
C ALA A 397 -46.96 -74.28 -60.64
N GLY A 398 -47.16 -75.57 -60.92
CA GLY A 398 -47.39 -76.08 -62.28
C GLY A 398 -48.72 -75.62 -62.89
N GLY A 399 -49.74 -75.36 -62.06
CA GLY A 399 -51.00 -74.74 -62.49
C GLY A 399 -50.82 -73.27 -62.86
N TYR A 400 -50.18 -72.48 -61.98
CA TYR A 400 -49.89 -71.08 -62.24
C TYR A 400 -48.96 -70.88 -63.45
N ALA A 401 -47.91 -71.69 -63.58
CA ALA A 401 -46.97 -71.59 -64.69
C ALA A 401 -47.65 -71.81 -66.06
N ARG A 402 -48.62 -72.74 -66.14
CA ARG A 402 -49.42 -72.94 -67.35
C ARG A 402 -50.35 -71.77 -67.64
N ALA A 403 -51.03 -71.25 -66.62
CA ALA A 403 -51.90 -70.08 -66.78
C ALA A 403 -51.12 -68.83 -67.23
N ALA A 404 -49.94 -68.59 -66.65
CA ALA A 404 -49.02 -67.52 -67.02
C ALA A 404 -48.50 -67.68 -68.46
N ALA A 405 -48.10 -68.90 -68.86
CA ALA A 405 -47.69 -69.19 -70.24
C ALA A 405 -48.82 -68.92 -71.26
N THR A 406 -50.05 -69.33 -70.96
CA THR A 406 -51.21 -69.07 -71.82
C THR A 406 -51.51 -67.58 -71.91
N ALA A 407 -51.50 -66.87 -70.79
CA ALA A 407 -51.73 -65.42 -70.77
C ALA A 407 -50.66 -64.66 -71.58
N TYR A 408 -49.39 -65.04 -71.43
CA TYR A 408 -48.28 -64.46 -72.20
C TYR A 408 -48.47 -64.70 -73.71
N GLY A 409 -48.82 -65.92 -74.11
CA GLY A 409 -49.09 -66.26 -75.51
C GLY A 409 -50.27 -65.49 -76.12
N VAL A 410 -51.36 -65.30 -75.37
CA VAL A 410 -52.51 -64.51 -75.81
C VAL A 410 -52.13 -63.04 -76.02
N VAL A 411 -51.35 -62.46 -75.10
CA VAL A 411 -50.88 -61.07 -75.23
C VAL A 411 -49.91 -60.93 -76.41
N LEU A 412 -49.02 -61.89 -76.64
CA LEU A 412 -48.12 -61.88 -77.80
C LEU A 412 -48.88 -61.99 -79.14
N GLN A 413 -49.97 -62.74 -79.18
CA GLN A 413 -50.85 -62.84 -80.34
C GLN A 413 -51.60 -61.53 -80.61
N ARG A 414 -51.97 -60.79 -79.55
CA ARG A 414 -52.57 -59.47 -79.64
C ARG A 414 -51.59 -58.42 -80.15
N ILE A 415 -50.36 -58.42 -79.63
CA ILE A 415 -49.24 -57.62 -80.17
C ILE A 415 -49.04 -57.92 -81.66
N THR A 416 -49.06 -59.20 -82.03
CA THR A 416 -48.94 -59.63 -83.44
C THR A 416 -50.06 -59.05 -84.29
N THR A 417 -51.30 -59.11 -83.80
CA THR A 417 -52.48 -58.59 -84.50
C THR A 417 -52.43 -57.07 -84.63
N ALA A 418 -52.09 -56.36 -83.56
CA ALA A 418 -51.95 -54.91 -83.54
C ALA A 418 -50.81 -54.43 -84.47
N ASN A 419 -49.66 -55.11 -84.45
CA ASN A 419 -48.54 -54.80 -85.34
C ASN A 419 -48.88 -55.06 -86.82
N GLU A 420 -49.69 -56.08 -87.11
CA GLU A 420 -50.20 -56.34 -88.46
C GLU A 420 -51.20 -55.26 -88.92
N GLN A 421 -52.06 -54.78 -88.01
CA GLN A 421 -52.98 -53.68 -88.28
C GLN A 421 -52.23 -52.36 -88.56
N LEU A 422 -51.19 -52.04 -87.78
CA LEU A 422 -50.31 -50.90 -88.02
C LEU A 422 -49.56 -51.02 -89.36
N ARG A 423 -49.05 -52.22 -89.67
CA ARG A 423 -48.40 -52.50 -90.97
C ARG A 423 -49.34 -52.31 -92.16
N GLN A 424 -50.62 -52.66 -92.01
CA GLN A 424 -51.64 -52.50 -93.04
C GLN A 424 -52.08 -51.04 -93.21
N ARG A 425 -51.98 -50.20 -92.16
CA ARG A 425 -52.31 -48.77 -92.21
C ARG A 425 -51.24 -47.95 -92.95
N GLY A 426 -49.96 -48.25 -92.75
CA GLY A 426 -48.87 -47.77 -93.61
C GLY A 426 -48.58 -46.26 -93.56
N GLU A 427 -48.83 -45.60 -92.42
CA GLU A 427 -48.55 -44.17 -92.19
C GLU A 427 -47.15 -43.96 -91.56
N GLY A 428 -46.56 -42.77 -91.71
CA GLY A 428 -45.12 -42.52 -91.45
C GLY A 428 -44.59 -43.00 -90.09
N GLY A 429 -45.27 -42.63 -89.00
CA GLY A 429 -44.92 -43.07 -87.64
C GLY A 429 -45.17 -44.57 -87.37
N ASP A 430 -46.14 -45.17 -88.07
CA ASP A 430 -46.45 -46.60 -87.94
C ASP A 430 -45.33 -47.46 -88.54
N VAL A 431 -44.63 -46.97 -89.58
CA VAL A 431 -43.50 -47.68 -90.20
C VAL A 431 -42.34 -47.84 -89.21
N GLU A 432 -42.03 -46.80 -88.44
CA GLU A 432 -40.96 -46.85 -87.42
C GLU A 432 -41.33 -47.81 -86.28
N VAL A 433 -42.57 -47.74 -85.77
CA VAL A 433 -43.12 -48.64 -84.75
C VAL A 433 -43.10 -50.10 -85.20
N VAL A 434 -43.57 -50.36 -86.43
CA VAL A 434 -43.55 -51.72 -87.03
C VAL A 434 -42.12 -52.21 -87.21
N SER A 435 -41.17 -51.35 -87.59
CA SER A 435 -39.76 -51.72 -87.77
C SER A 435 -39.06 -52.11 -86.45
N LEU A 436 -39.51 -51.57 -85.31
CA LEU A 436 -39.00 -51.93 -83.98
C LEU A 436 -39.62 -53.23 -83.44
N VAL A 437 -40.93 -53.42 -83.63
CA VAL A 437 -41.67 -54.56 -83.04
C VAL A 437 -41.55 -55.82 -83.90
N ALA A 438 -41.47 -55.69 -85.22
CA ALA A 438 -41.40 -56.84 -86.12
C ALA A 438 -40.18 -57.77 -85.88
N PRO A 439 -38.95 -57.26 -85.66
CA PRO A 439 -37.80 -58.11 -85.30
C PRO A 439 -38.01 -58.84 -83.98
N MET A 440 -38.52 -58.15 -82.96
CA MET A 440 -38.82 -58.75 -81.65
C MET A 440 -39.84 -59.89 -81.77
N LEU A 441 -40.87 -59.74 -82.62
CA LEU A 441 -41.85 -60.79 -82.87
C LEU A 441 -41.28 -61.95 -83.71
N ALA A 442 -40.43 -61.67 -84.70
CA ALA A 442 -39.83 -62.69 -85.57
C ALA A 442 -38.85 -63.60 -84.81
N ASP A 443 -38.01 -63.00 -83.96
CA ASP A 443 -36.99 -63.70 -83.18
C ASP A 443 -37.51 -64.13 -81.79
N HIS A 444 -38.83 -64.02 -81.55
CA HIS A 444 -39.40 -64.24 -80.22
C HIS A 444 -39.28 -65.73 -79.82
N PRO A 445 -38.68 -66.06 -78.66
CA PRO A 445 -38.43 -67.45 -78.25
C PRO A 445 -39.69 -68.32 -78.01
N TRP A 446 -40.87 -67.69 -78.08
CA TRP A 446 -42.18 -68.31 -77.86
C TRP A 446 -43.03 -68.45 -79.14
N ARG A 447 -42.54 -68.01 -80.31
CA ARG A 447 -43.24 -68.15 -81.61
C ARG A 447 -42.96 -69.47 -82.34
N ALA A 448 -42.00 -70.27 -81.88
CA ALA A 448 -41.53 -71.49 -82.54
C ALA A 448 -41.88 -72.79 -81.77
N ARG A 449 -43.03 -72.84 -81.09
CA ARG A 449 -43.58 -74.08 -80.52
C ARG A 449 -45.08 -74.19 -80.66
#